data_AF-A0A1T4N6Z3-F1
#
_entry.id   AF-A0A1T4N6Z3-F1
#
_cell.length_a   1.000
_cell.length_b   1.000
_cell.length_c   1.000
_cell.angle_alpha   90.00
_cell.angle_beta   90.00
_cell.angle_gamma   90.00
#
_symmetry.space_group_name_H-M   'P 1'
#
loop_
_entity.id
_entity.type
_entity.pdbx_description
1 polymer ?
#
loop_
_entity_poly.entity_id
_entity_poly.type
_entity_poly.pdbx_seq_one_letter_code
_entity_poly.pdbx_strand_id
1 'polypeptide(L)'
;MKQIRAISFVPAAVCFIATCTLSSTMLYAGDTQIIGDLKVDRLYFSGDPNHTLITKPSDFPAPWTISNTDIYYQTGNVGIGTPTPSQKLDVIGTIKATAFQGDGSALTNISAIATIADNSITDAKISGPISAAKLDLSTVQKKYGKVAVVAQSGGDYTNPVTAMDEVALWCGTPSSTNTCLLKIMPGTYTVRSPGLVMLPYIDIEGSGEKVTKITSTLSSASYPLTIATVMGATNAELRFLTLENIATANYSTALLNISASPSLLHVTATVSGTALNNYGVASIASSFPTMTNVTATASGATNSNAGVFNNSSSPKMTNVTAIASGAGSSSYGVANIASSSPTMTSVTATASGGASESAGVFNNVSSSPVMINVTASASGATVSNYGVMNNASSSPMMINTNAAATASGETGLNYGVFNSNTSSPTMTNMTVTASGGEVSFGVRNNNSSPTMTNVTVGVSMGYHAAVGIYGESGGTIKINNSVIKAPTHTIHNDTGTAIFVGNTQLDGGYAINDNGATLTCVGVYDRYYSSLSSTCEYVPVK
;
A
#
# COMPACT_ATOMS: atom_id res chain seq x y z
N MET A 1 70.49 -14.85 82.50
CA MET A 1 69.94 -14.13 83.66
C MET A 1 70.02 -12.63 83.39
N LYS A 2 68.89 -11.95 83.54
CA LYS A 2 68.65 -10.55 83.16
C LYS A 2 69.47 -9.60 84.04
N GLN A 3 70.17 -8.64 83.43
CA GLN A 3 70.69 -7.48 84.13
C GLN A 3 70.03 -6.22 83.55
N ILE A 4 69.11 -5.65 84.31
CA ILE A 4 68.76 -4.23 84.17
C ILE A 4 69.96 -3.48 84.74
N ARG A 5 70.76 -2.82 83.89
CA ARG A 5 71.80 -1.89 84.37
C ARG A 5 71.13 -0.55 84.70
N ALA A 6 70.91 -0.30 85.98
CA ALA A 6 70.52 1.01 86.49
C ALA A 6 71.74 1.68 87.14
N ILE A 7 72.11 2.87 86.65
CA ILE A 7 73.20 3.69 87.18
C ILE A 7 72.65 4.51 88.36
N SER A 8 72.96 4.07 89.60
CA SER A 8 72.93 4.80 90.89
C SER A 8 71.60 5.43 91.33
N PHE A 9 71.11 5.44 92.58
CA PHE A 9 71.58 5.17 93.93
C PHE A 9 70.48 4.38 94.69
N VAL A 10 70.90 3.56 95.66
CA VAL A 10 70.11 2.56 96.41
C VAL A 10 69.04 3.18 97.33
N PRO A 11 67.87 2.51 97.52
CA PRO A 11 67.51 2.09 98.87
C PRO A 11 67.40 0.56 98.95
N ALA A 12 67.81 0.02 100.10
CA ALA A 12 68.26 -1.34 100.30
C ALA A 12 67.31 -2.44 99.80
N ALA A 13 67.78 -3.28 98.86
CA ALA A 13 67.17 -4.57 98.56
C ALA A 13 67.78 -5.64 99.49
N VAL A 14 66.95 -6.25 100.35
CA VAL A 14 67.35 -7.44 101.11
C VAL A 14 67.23 -8.63 100.17
N CYS A 15 68.36 -9.24 99.81
CA CYS A 15 68.41 -10.40 98.94
C CYS A 15 68.85 -11.62 99.77
N PHE A 16 67.99 -12.62 99.91
CA PHE A 16 68.40 -13.98 100.26
C PHE A 16 68.45 -14.81 98.98
N ILE A 17 69.46 -15.70 98.94
CA ILE A 17 69.98 -16.39 97.77
C ILE A 17 68.85 -16.89 96.83
N ALA A 18 68.87 -16.36 95.59
CA ALA A 18 68.09 -16.71 94.40
C ALA A 18 66.71 -16.06 94.14
N THR A 19 66.16 -15.19 94.99
CA THR A 19 65.02 -14.33 94.60
C THR A 19 65.12 -12.94 95.26
N CYS A 20 65.04 -11.87 94.47
CA CYS A 20 64.91 -10.51 94.98
C CYS A 20 63.48 -10.02 94.64
N THR A 21 62.62 -9.95 95.65
CA THR A 21 61.29 -9.35 95.61
C THR A 21 61.41 -7.87 95.99
N LEU A 22 61.06 -6.97 95.07
CA LEU A 22 60.95 -5.53 95.37
C LEU A 22 59.52 -5.23 95.78
N SER A 23 59.33 -4.70 96.99
CA SER A 23 58.02 -4.37 97.57
C SER A 23 57.63 -2.90 97.41
N SER A 24 58.22 -2.16 96.47
CA SER A 24 57.95 -0.72 96.31
C SER A 24 58.10 -0.23 94.87
N THR A 25 57.23 0.71 94.51
CA THR A 25 57.10 1.40 93.20
C THR A 25 58.45 1.95 92.69
N MET A 26 58.78 1.71 91.42
CA MET A 26 59.87 2.41 90.73
C MET A 26 59.32 3.63 89.99
N LEU A 27 59.80 4.82 90.34
CA LEU A 27 59.52 6.08 89.64
C LEU A 27 60.74 6.46 88.78
N TYR A 28 60.54 6.54 87.47
CA TYR A 28 61.53 7.06 86.53
C TYR A 28 61.06 8.42 86.03
N ALA A 29 61.91 9.44 86.14
CA ALA A 29 61.68 10.73 85.50
C ALA A 29 62.41 10.72 84.14
N GLY A 30 61.66 10.43 83.06
CA GLY A 30 62.16 10.40 81.69
C GLY A 30 61.64 9.20 80.88
N ASP A 31 61.99 9.16 79.60
CA ASP A 31 61.58 8.08 78.69
C ASP A 31 62.19 6.75 79.13
N THR A 32 61.33 5.76 79.36
CA THR A 32 61.75 4.41 79.72
C THR A 32 61.62 3.50 78.51
N GLN A 33 62.74 3.00 77.99
CA GLN A 33 62.75 2.08 76.86
C GLN A 33 63.00 0.64 77.34
N ILE A 34 62.14 -0.30 76.95
CA ILE A 34 62.31 -1.73 77.23
C ILE A 34 62.76 -2.41 75.93
N ILE A 35 63.95 -3.03 75.95
CA ILE A 35 64.49 -3.78 74.82
C ILE A 35 64.29 -5.27 75.09
N GLY A 36 63.41 -5.91 74.31
CA GLY A 36 62.96 -7.30 74.47
C GLY A 36 61.50 -7.41 74.94
N ASP A 37 61.03 -8.65 75.17
CA ASP A 37 59.62 -8.90 75.53
C ASP A 37 59.28 -8.44 76.95
N LEU A 38 58.20 -7.67 77.09
CA LEU A 38 57.60 -7.29 78.36
C LEU A 38 56.45 -8.25 78.72
N LYS A 39 56.66 -9.12 79.70
CA LYS A 39 55.59 -9.88 80.35
C LYS A 39 55.19 -9.19 81.65
N VAL A 40 53.98 -8.62 81.66
CA VAL A 40 53.35 -8.02 82.83
C VAL A 40 51.95 -8.58 82.96
N ASP A 41 51.44 -8.71 84.18
CA ASP A 41 50.06 -9.15 84.42
C ASP A 41 49.08 -8.03 84.04
N ARG A 42 49.40 -6.77 84.39
CA ARG A 42 48.65 -5.57 84.01
C ARG A 42 49.58 -4.37 83.81
N LEU A 43 49.33 -3.58 82.77
CA LEU A 43 50.03 -2.33 82.46
C LEU A 43 49.05 -1.16 82.62
N TYR A 44 49.41 -0.14 83.39
CA TYR A 44 48.57 1.05 83.64
C TYR A 44 49.33 2.32 83.23
N PHE A 45 48.74 3.14 82.35
CA PHE A 45 49.27 4.46 82.00
C PHE A 45 48.36 5.52 82.65
N SER A 46 48.84 6.23 83.68
CA SER A 46 48.07 7.33 84.29
C SER A 46 48.56 8.66 83.74
N GLY A 47 47.79 9.28 82.85
CA GLY A 47 48.12 10.56 82.25
C GLY A 47 47.14 11.05 81.20
N ASP A 48 46.24 10.19 80.70
CA ASP A 48 45.13 10.60 79.85
C ASP A 48 43.79 10.29 80.56
N PRO A 49 42.98 11.33 80.88
CA PRO A 49 41.72 11.19 81.62
C PRO A 49 40.61 10.39 80.89
N ASN A 50 40.83 9.93 79.65
CA ASN A 50 39.83 9.17 78.90
C ASN A 50 40.10 7.67 78.70
N HIS A 51 41.15 7.08 79.31
CA HIS A 51 41.28 5.62 79.48
C HIS A 51 40.96 4.75 78.23
N THR A 52 41.35 5.17 77.02
CA THR A 52 41.14 4.35 75.82
C THR A 52 42.17 3.21 75.80
N LEU A 53 41.77 2.07 76.35
CA LEU A 53 42.44 0.79 76.22
C LEU A 53 42.62 0.46 74.74
N ILE A 54 43.84 0.53 74.18
CA ILE A 54 44.14 -0.18 72.92
C ILE A 54 44.14 -1.67 73.26
N THR A 55 42.95 -2.26 73.26
CA THR A 55 42.74 -3.68 73.60
C THR A 55 42.15 -4.46 72.44
N LYS A 56 41.78 -3.78 71.35
CA LYS A 56 41.32 -4.40 70.12
C LYS A 56 41.88 -3.63 68.92
N PRO A 57 42.02 -4.28 67.76
CA PRO A 57 42.37 -3.59 66.51
C PRO A 57 41.46 -2.40 66.14
N SER A 58 40.29 -2.27 66.77
CA SER A 58 39.34 -1.15 66.62
C SER A 58 39.75 0.16 67.30
N ASP A 59 40.84 0.19 68.08
CA ASP A 59 41.33 1.40 68.78
C ASP A 59 42.40 2.18 67.96
N PHE A 60 42.76 1.70 66.77
CA PHE A 60 43.22 2.57 65.70
C PHE A 60 42.02 3.38 65.20
N PRO A 61 42.15 4.67 64.83
CA PRO A 61 41.03 5.39 64.23
C PRO A 61 40.57 4.59 63.02
N ALA A 62 39.46 3.87 63.16
CA ALA A 62 38.87 3.15 62.07
C ALA A 62 38.62 4.21 60.99
N PRO A 63 39.02 3.98 59.72
CA PRO A 63 38.80 4.97 58.68
C PRO A 63 37.33 5.42 58.65
N TRP A 64 36.43 4.51 59.02
CA TRP A 64 34.99 4.69 59.12
C TRP A 64 34.56 5.25 60.48
N THR A 65 33.80 6.34 60.45
CA THR A 65 33.08 6.88 61.62
C THR A 65 31.74 6.15 61.76
N ILE A 66 31.41 5.69 62.97
CA ILE A 66 30.12 5.09 63.29
C ILE A 66 29.32 6.11 64.11
N SER A 67 28.12 6.46 63.66
CA SER A 67 27.18 7.34 64.36
C SER A 67 25.78 6.73 64.33
N ASN A 68 25.28 6.29 65.49
CA ASN A 68 24.05 5.50 65.60
C ASN A 68 24.05 4.28 64.67
N THR A 69 23.16 4.25 63.68
CA THR A 69 23.03 3.19 62.66
C THR A 69 23.82 3.48 61.39
N ASP A 70 24.44 4.65 61.28
CA ASP A 70 25.18 5.09 60.09
C ASP A 70 26.67 4.81 60.25
N ILE A 71 27.28 4.36 59.16
CA ILE A 71 28.73 4.19 59.03
C ILE A 71 29.17 4.98 57.79
N TYR A 72 30.13 5.89 57.94
CA TYR A 72 30.55 6.77 56.85
C TYR A 72 32.04 7.12 56.86
N TYR A 73 32.55 7.53 55.70
CA TYR A 73 33.94 7.94 55.47
C TYR A 73 33.99 9.41 55.04
N GLN A 74 34.60 10.29 55.84
CA GLN A 74 34.53 11.74 55.60
C GLN A 74 35.68 12.31 54.76
N THR A 75 36.88 11.70 54.82
CA THR A 75 38.07 12.24 54.16
C THR A 75 38.77 11.18 53.32
N GLY A 76 39.12 11.50 52.07
CA GLY A 76 39.74 10.57 51.13
C GLY A 76 38.75 9.89 50.19
N ASN A 77 39.14 8.72 49.67
CA ASN A 77 38.41 7.87 48.72
C ASN A 77 38.37 6.42 49.26
N VAL A 78 37.34 5.66 48.88
CA VAL A 78 37.16 4.25 49.26
C VAL A 78 37.48 3.36 48.07
N GLY A 79 38.46 2.46 48.22
CA GLY A 79 38.80 1.46 47.21
C GLY A 79 38.35 0.06 47.63
N ILE A 80 37.60 -0.64 46.78
CA ILE A 80 37.31 -2.07 46.93
C ILE A 80 38.04 -2.81 45.80
N GLY A 81 39.03 -3.63 46.17
CA GLY A 81 39.89 -4.30 45.18
C GLY A 81 40.96 -3.40 44.54
N THR A 82 41.11 -2.15 45.00
CA THR A 82 42.17 -1.22 44.56
C THR A 82 42.78 -0.47 45.76
N PRO A 83 44.12 -0.40 45.88
CA PRO A 83 44.79 0.40 46.91
C PRO A 83 44.90 1.89 46.55
N THR A 84 44.57 2.26 45.32
CA THR A 84 44.68 3.63 44.78
C THR A 84 43.37 4.05 44.11
N PRO A 85 42.30 4.30 44.88
CA PRO A 85 40.99 4.65 44.32
C PRO A 85 41.00 6.00 43.61
N SER A 86 40.61 6.00 42.34
CA SER A 86 40.56 7.18 41.47
C SER A 86 39.30 8.04 41.66
N GLN A 87 38.28 7.48 42.30
CA GLN A 87 36.99 8.11 42.60
C GLN A 87 36.66 7.97 44.09
N LYS A 88 35.64 8.71 44.56
CA LYS A 88 35.19 8.66 45.96
C LYS A 88 34.84 7.24 46.42
N LEU A 89 34.29 6.44 45.52
CA LEU A 89 34.18 5.00 45.62
C LEU A 89 34.67 4.39 44.32
N ASP A 90 35.71 3.56 44.38
CA ASP A 90 36.29 2.86 43.23
C ASP A 90 36.31 1.35 43.51
N VAL A 91 35.65 0.57 42.67
CA VAL A 91 35.45 -0.87 42.87
C VAL A 91 35.98 -1.63 41.66
N ILE A 92 37.10 -2.35 41.85
CA ILE A 92 37.56 -3.35 40.88
C ILE A 92 36.80 -4.65 41.17
N GLY A 93 35.61 -4.78 40.57
CA GLY A 93 34.72 -5.92 40.76
C GLY A 93 33.26 -5.62 40.39
N THR A 94 32.35 -6.49 40.79
CA THR A 94 30.91 -6.35 40.54
C THR A 94 30.20 -5.73 41.74
N ILE A 95 29.32 -4.75 41.52
CA ILE A 95 28.48 -4.16 42.56
C ILE A 95 27.05 -4.69 42.39
N LYS A 96 26.46 -5.24 43.47
CA LYS A 96 25.02 -5.55 43.53
C LYS A 96 24.33 -4.49 44.37
N ALA A 97 23.50 -3.67 43.73
CA ALA A 97 22.72 -2.61 44.38
C ALA A 97 21.26 -2.68 43.92
N THR A 98 20.33 -2.30 44.78
CA THR A 98 18.90 -2.19 44.43
C THR A 98 18.64 -0.98 43.52
N ALA A 99 19.37 0.12 43.71
CA ALA A 99 19.30 1.32 42.89
C ALA A 99 20.59 2.14 42.99
N PHE A 100 20.94 2.84 41.90
CA PHE A 100 21.87 3.97 41.91
C PHE A 100 21.04 5.26 41.78
N GLN A 101 21.08 6.14 42.78
CA GLN A 101 20.35 7.42 42.75
C GLN A 101 21.29 8.54 42.31
N GLY A 102 20.97 9.18 41.19
CA GLY A 102 21.77 10.22 40.53
C GLY A 102 21.32 10.41 39.09
N ASP A 103 22.05 11.18 38.30
CA ASP A 103 21.76 11.38 36.87
C ASP A 103 22.10 10.14 36.00
N GLY A 104 22.89 9.21 36.54
CA GLY A 104 23.29 7.96 35.88
C GLY A 104 24.14 8.14 34.63
N SER A 105 24.55 9.37 34.31
CA SER A 105 25.18 9.74 33.03
C SER A 105 26.55 9.09 32.82
N ALA A 106 27.21 8.70 33.91
CA ALA A 106 28.52 8.04 33.92
C ALA A 106 28.46 6.51 34.02
N LEU A 107 27.28 5.90 34.08
CA LEU A 107 27.14 4.43 34.06
C LEU A 107 27.34 3.91 32.63
N THR A 108 28.59 3.62 32.29
CA THR A 108 28.97 3.08 30.98
C THR A 108 28.91 1.54 30.97
N ASN A 109 28.88 0.94 29.78
CA ASN A 109 28.91 -0.53 29.58
C ASN A 109 27.75 -1.32 30.21
N ILE A 110 26.60 -0.67 30.49
CA ILE A 110 25.36 -1.40 30.76
C ILE A 110 24.87 -1.97 29.43
N SER A 111 24.97 -3.28 29.25
CA SER A 111 24.37 -3.97 28.11
C SER A 111 22.85 -3.91 28.24
N ALA A 112 22.25 -2.83 27.74
CA ALA A 112 20.80 -2.68 27.69
C ALA A 112 20.24 -3.78 26.77
N ILE A 113 19.40 -4.64 27.34
CA ILE A 113 18.76 -5.75 26.64
C ILE A 113 17.75 -5.18 25.62
N ALA A 114 18.19 -5.10 24.37
CA ALA A 114 17.50 -5.38 23.10
C ALA A 114 16.06 -4.91 22.79
N THR A 115 15.34 -4.18 23.64
CA THR A 115 14.06 -3.57 23.23
C THR A 115 13.90 -2.18 23.82
N ILE A 116 13.67 -1.23 22.91
CA ILE A 116 13.27 0.13 23.20
C ILE A 116 11.79 0.07 23.58
N ALA A 117 11.43 0.41 24.83
CA ALA A 117 10.04 0.48 25.24
C ALA A 117 9.30 1.63 24.53
N ASP A 118 7.98 1.52 24.36
CA ASP A 118 7.15 2.60 23.80
C ASP A 118 7.41 3.92 24.54
N ASN A 119 7.56 5.01 23.78
CA ASN A 119 7.88 6.36 24.27
C ASN A 119 9.23 6.53 24.99
N SER A 120 10.11 5.51 25.00
CA SER A 120 11.42 5.62 25.66
C SER A 120 12.45 6.47 24.89
N ILE A 121 12.20 6.70 23.60
CA ILE A 121 12.90 7.67 22.75
C ILE A 121 12.03 8.91 22.62
N THR A 122 12.40 9.98 23.33
CA THR A 122 11.78 11.30 23.25
C THR A 122 12.60 12.21 22.32
N ASP A 123 12.02 13.30 21.81
CA ASP A 123 12.74 14.27 20.96
C ASP A 123 14.06 14.75 21.59
N ALA A 124 14.09 14.92 22.91
CA ALA A 124 15.30 15.29 23.66
C ALA A 124 16.43 14.23 23.64
N LYS A 125 16.11 12.95 23.40
CA LYS A 125 17.08 11.84 23.30
C LYS A 125 17.57 11.62 21.87
N ILE A 126 16.93 12.24 20.89
CA ILE A 126 17.40 12.30 19.50
C ILE A 126 18.16 13.63 19.33
N SER A 127 19.30 13.74 20.03
CA SER A 127 20.22 14.85 19.83
C SER A 127 21.18 14.50 18.69
N GLY A 128 20.91 15.04 17.49
CA GLY A 128 21.72 14.84 16.28
C GLY A 128 21.04 14.05 15.17
N PRO A 129 21.61 14.01 13.95
CA PRO A 129 21.02 13.30 12.82
C PRO A 129 21.02 11.78 13.07
N ILE A 130 19.84 11.17 13.04
CA ILE A 130 19.75 9.70 12.93
C ILE A 130 20.17 9.34 11.51
N SER A 131 21.32 8.69 11.34
CA SER A 131 21.74 8.23 10.02
C SER A 131 20.87 7.07 9.56
N ALA A 132 20.56 7.03 8.26
CA ALA A 132 19.80 5.95 7.64
C ALA A 132 20.44 4.56 7.85
N ALA A 133 21.72 4.49 8.20
CA ALA A 133 22.42 3.24 8.54
C ALA A 133 21.99 2.63 9.90
N LYS A 134 21.38 3.43 10.79
CA LYS A 134 20.89 2.98 12.10
C LYS A 134 19.40 2.60 12.10
N LEU A 135 18.72 2.81 10.98
CA LEU A 135 17.32 2.48 10.75
C LEU A 135 17.27 1.37 9.69
N ASP A 136 17.03 0.13 10.10
CA ASP A 136 16.73 -0.94 9.15
C ASP A 136 15.32 -0.76 8.58
N LEU A 137 15.22 0.07 7.55
CA LEU A 137 13.98 0.30 6.80
C LEU A 137 13.83 -0.68 5.64
N SER A 138 14.70 -1.70 5.52
CA SER A 138 14.69 -2.63 4.38
C SER A 138 13.38 -3.41 4.23
N THR A 139 12.61 -3.53 5.31
CA THR A 139 11.30 -4.19 5.36
C THR A 139 10.11 -3.23 5.19
N VAL A 140 10.35 -1.92 5.17
CA VAL A 140 9.29 -0.88 5.18
C VAL A 140 9.37 0.06 3.96
N GLN A 141 10.53 0.21 3.34
CA GLN A 141 10.72 1.12 2.20
C GLN A 141 11.67 0.52 1.15
N LYS A 142 11.26 0.56 -0.13
CA LYS A 142 12.14 0.25 -1.26
C LYS A 142 13.35 1.19 -1.19
N LYS A 143 14.55 0.64 -0.98
CA LYS A 143 15.78 1.42 -0.91
C LYS A 143 16.21 1.81 -2.32
N TYR A 144 16.11 3.09 -2.64
CA TYR A 144 16.66 3.66 -3.87
C TYR A 144 18.16 3.92 -3.72
N GLY A 145 18.92 3.63 -4.77
CA GLY A 145 20.34 3.92 -4.82
C GLY A 145 20.60 5.43 -4.78
N LYS A 146 19.76 6.19 -5.50
CA LYS A 146 19.81 7.66 -5.58
C LYS A 146 18.41 8.25 -5.76
N VAL A 147 18.24 9.47 -5.26
CA VAL A 147 16.98 10.22 -5.33
C VAL A 147 17.27 11.61 -5.87
N ALA A 148 16.52 12.05 -6.87
CA ALA A 148 16.45 13.46 -7.29
C ALA A 148 15.11 14.05 -6.86
N VAL A 149 15.13 15.27 -6.33
CA VAL A 149 13.96 15.98 -5.84
C VAL A 149 13.59 17.10 -6.80
N VAL A 150 12.38 17.03 -7.36
CA VAL A 150 11.76 18.10 -8.15
C VAL A 150 10.83 18.89 -7.24
N ALA A 151 11.06 20.19 -7.10
CA ALA A 151 10.20 21.09 -6.34
C ALA A 151 10.14 22.47 -7.01
N GLN A 152 9.01 23.18 -6.85
CA GLN A 152 8.88 24.55 -7.37
C GLN A 152 9.97 25.49 -6.81
N SER A 153 10.48 25.21 -5.62
CA SER A 153 11.67 25.82 -5.03
C SER A 153 12.33 24.85 -4.03
N GLY A 154 13.66 24.96 -3.87
CA GLY A 154 14.41 24.19 -2.87
C GLY A 154 14.65 22.71 -3.17
N GLY A 155 14.21 22.20 -4.33
CA GLY A 155 14.60 20.87 -4.85
C GLY A 155 15.86 20.94 -5.70
N ASP A 156 16.41 19.77 -6.04
CA ASP A 156 17.53 19.65 -6.99
C ASP A 156 17.14 20.19 -8.38
N TYR A 157 15.87 20.02 -8.74
CA TYR A 157 15.29 20.44 -10.01
C TYR A 157 13.98 21.20 -9.80
N THR A 158 13.66 22.12 -10.71
CA THR A 158 12.36 22.80 -10.76
C THR A 158 11.39 22.21 -11.79
N ASN A 159 11.90 21.38 -12.71
CA ASN A 159 11.13 20.75 -13.78
C ASN A 159 11.45 19.25 -13.86
N PRO A 160 10.42 18.36 -13.89
CA PRO A 160 10.64 16.92 -13.92
C PRO A 160 11.24 16.42 -15.24
N VAL A 161 11.01 17.11 -16.37
CA VAL A 161 11.62 16.74 -17.66
C VAL A 161 13.12 16.99 -17.61
N THR A 162 13.55 18.16 -17.13
CA THR A 162 14.98 18.47 -16.96
C THR A 162 15.68 17.46 -16.05
N ALA A 163 15.02 17.06 -14.95
CA ALA A 163 15.56 16.02 -14.08
C ALA A 163 15.74 14.68 -14.81
N MET A 164 14.80 14.29 -15.67
CA MET A 164 14.93 13.06 -16.47
C MET A 164 15.97 13.16 -17.58
N ASP A 165 16.12 14.33 -18.21
CA ASP A 165 17.18 14.58 -19.21
C ASP A 165 18.58 14.47 -18.58
N GLU A 166 18.71 14.83 -17.31
CA GLU A 166 19.95 14.78 -16.53
C GLU A 166 20.13 13.50 -15.70
N VAL A 167 19.41 12.43 -16.04
CA VAL A 167 19.49 11.12 -15.35
C VAL A 167 20.91 10.61 -15.16
N ALA A 168 21.80 10.83 -16.13
CA ALA A 168 23.18 10.39 -16.05
C ALA A 168 23.95 11.10 -14.91
N LEU A 169 23.58 12.32 -14.57
CA LEU A 169 24.22 13.12 -13.51
C LEU A 169 23.80 12.62 -12.12
N TRP A 170 22.49 12.50 -11.88
CA TRP A 170 22.00 12.19 -10.54
C TRP A 170 21.78 10.70 -10.29
N CYS A 171 21.44 9.87 -11.31
CA CYS A 171 21.21 8.43 -11.16
C CYS A 171 22.39 7.58 -11.70
N GLY A 172 23.16 8.08 -12.67
CA GLY A 172 24.17 7.29 -13.39
C GLY A 172 23.50 6.38 -14.41
N THR A 173 23.78 5.07 -14.36
CA THR A 173 23.14 4.07 -15.24
C THR A 173 22.06 3.31 -14.47
N PRO A 174 20.76 3.53 -14.75
CA PRO A 174 19.67 2.80 -14.11
C PRO A 174 19.74 1.30 -14.42
N SER A 175 19.52 0.46 -13.41
CA SER A 175 19.50 -0.99 -13.55
C SER A 175 18.70 -1.65 -12.43
N SER A 176 18.52 -2.98 -12.49
CA SER A 176 17.90 -3.73 -11.39
C SER A 176 18.67 -3.63 -10.06
N THR A 177 19.96 -3.32 -10.09
CA THR A 177 20.80 -3.12 -8.89
C THR A 177 21.03 -1.64 -8.56
N ASN A 178 20.71 -0.73 -9.48
CA ASN A 178 20.74 0.72 -9.32
C ASN A 178 19.38 1.31 -9.69
N THR A 179 18.38 1.03 -8.86
CA THR A 179 17.06 1.65 -9.00
C THR A 179 17.08 3.06 -8.41
N CYS A 180 16.48 4.01 -9.12
CA CYS A 180 16.50 5.43 -8.77
C CYS A 180 15.08 5.96 -8.57
N LEU A 181 14.96 7.05 -7.82
CA LEU A 181 13.68 7.72 -7.55
C LEU A 181 13.74 9.17 -8.02
N LEU A 182 12.77 9.55 -8.86
CA LEU A 182 12.41 10.95 -9.06
C LEU A 182 11.26 11.31 -8.13
N LYS A 183 11.56 12.05 -7.06
CA LYS A 183 10.54 12.55 -6.12
C LYS A 183 10.03 13.90 -6.58
N ILE A 184 8.73 14.03 -6.79
CA ILE A 184 8.08 15.28 -7.18
C ILE A 184 7.29 15.82 -5.98
N MET A 185 7.75 16.96 -5.47
CA MET A 185 7.16 17.66 -4.33
C MET A 185 5.81 18.28 -4.72
N PRO A 186 4.98 18.71 -3.74
CA PRO A 186 3.72 19.38 -4.03
C PRO A 186 3.89 20.55 -5.01
N GLY A 187 2.93 20.70 -5.93
CA GLY A 187 2.96 21.72 -6.96
C GLY A 187 2.36 21.23 -8.28
N THR A 188 2.23 22.19 -9.20
CA THR A 188 1.81 21.93 -10.58
C THR A 188 3.00 22.13 -11.50
N TYR A 189 3.30 21.12 -12.32
CA TYR A 189 4.44 21.08 -13.23
C TYR A 189 3.96 20.93 -14.66
N THR A 190 4.07 22.00 -15.46
CA THR A 190 3.71 21.95 -16.88
C THR A 190 4.86 21.38 -17.69
N VAL A 191 4.59 20.32 -18.46
CA VAL A 191 5.56 19.71 -19.37
C VAL A 191 5.28 20.09 -20.82
N ARG A 192 6.34 20.16 -21.62
CA ARG A 192 6.30 20.42 -23.07
C ARG A 192 6.84 19.19 -23.80
N SER A 193 6.80 19.21 -25.14
CA SER A 193 7.27 18.10 -25.97
C SER A 193 8.70 17.70 -25.57
N PRO A 194 8.99 16.41 -25.34
CA PRO A 194 8.16 15.22 -25.64
C PRO A 194 7.21 14.74 -24.52
N GLY A 195 6.98 15.57 -23.50
CA GLY A 195 6.33 15.15 -22.25
C GLY A 195 7.35 14.60 -21.25
N LEU A 196 6.88 14.06 -20.13
CA LEU A 196 7.75 13.39 -19.17
C LEU A 196 7.91 11.91 -19.56
N VAL A 197 9.11 11.54 -19.99
CA VAL A 197 9.41 10.18 -20.44
C VAL A 197 10.04 9.40 -19.29
N MET A 198 9.36 8.35 -18.83
CA MET A 198 9.92 7.43 -17.84
C MET A 198 11.05 6.61 -18.47
N LEU A 199 12.01 6.19 -17.64
CA LEU A 199 13.08 5.28 -18.05
C LEU A 199 13.03 4.01 -17.20
N PRO A 200 13.44 2.85 -17.74
CA PRO A 200 13.51 1.62 -16.96
C PRO A 200 14.32 1.80 -15.67
N TYR A 201 13.84 1.21 -14.58
CA TYR A 201 14.45 1.27 -13.24
C TYR A 201 14.47 2.65 -12.56
N ILE A 202 13.71 3.62 -13.10
CA ILE A 202 13.47 4.91 -12.46
C ILE A 202 12.01 4.99 -12.07
N ASP A 203 11.76 4.95 -10.78
CA ASP A 203 10.43 5.19 -10.27
C ASP A 203 10.18 6.70 -10.14
N ILE A 204 8.95 7.12 -10.43
CA ILE A 204 8.49 8.50 -10.25
C ILE A 204 7.41 8.51 -9.18
N GLU A 205 7.64 9.28 -8.13
CA GLU A 205 6.74 9.40 -6.99
C GLU A 205 6.35 10.86 -6.77
N GLY A 206 5.06 11.16 -6.78
CA GLY A 206 4.54 12.44 -6.31
C GLY A 206 4.36 12.48 -4.79
N SER A 207 3.91 13.63 -4.27
CA SER A 207 3.62 13.80 -2.85
C SER A 207 2.17 13.49 -2.49
N GLY A 208 1.39 13.01 -3.45
CA GLY A 208 -0.02 12.67 -3.33
C GLY A 208 -0.84 13.17 -4.52
N GLU A 209 -1.87 12.42 -4.91
CA GLU A 209 -2.73 12.71 -6.07
C GLU A 209 -3.35 14.11 -6.01
N LYS A 210 -3.65 14.61 -4.80
CA LYS A 210 -4.29 15.92 -4.59
C LYS A 210 -3.32 17.09 -4.59
N VAL A 211 -2.01 16.86 -4.48
CA VAL A 211 -1.01 17.91 -4.22
C VAL A 211 0.11 17.96 -5.26
N THR A 212 0.37 16.88 -5.99
CA THR A 212 1.35 16.85 -7.08
C THR A 212 0.61 16.63 -8.41
N LYS A 213 0.72 17.61 -9.31
CA LYS A 213 0.05 17.60 -10.61
C LYS A 213 1.04 17.84 -11.74
N ILE A 214 1.01 17.02 -12.78
CA ILE A 214 1.76 17.24 -14.03
C ILE A 214 0.76 17.54 -15.14
N THR A 215 0.96 18.63 -15.86
CA THR A 215 0.00 19.11 -16.87
C THR A 215 0.65 19.24 -18.25
N SER A 216 -0.12 19.04 -19.31
CA SER A 216 0.34 19.31 -20.67
C SER A 216 -0.81 19.69 -21.61
N THR A 217 -0.43 20.18 -22.80
CA THR A 217 -1.31 20.36 -23.96
C THR A 217 -0.82 19.50 -25.14
N LEU A 218 -0.14 18.39 -24.84
CA LEU A 218 0.50 17.55 -25.86
C LEU A 218 -0.53 16.62 -26.51
N SER A 219 -0.39 16.42 -27.82
CA SER A 219 -1.23 15.52 -28.58
C SER A 219 -0.47 14.83 -29.69
N SER A 220 -0.78 13.56 -29.95
CA SER A 220 -0.24 12.85 -31.11
C SER A 220 -0.95 13.33 -32.37
N ALA A 221 -0.19 13.56 -33.45
CA ALA A 221 -0.75 14.05 -34.72
C ALA A 221 -1.60 13.00 -35.45
N SER A 222 -1.27 11.72 -35.31
CA SER A 222 -1.99 10.59 -35.91
C SER A 222 -1.90 9.36 -35.00
N TYR A 223 -2.62 8.30 -35.37
CA TYR A 223 -2.38 6.96 -34.82
C TYR A 223 -1.25 6.27 -35.61
N PRO A 224 -0.33 5.52 -34.99
CA PRO A 224 -0.23 5.21 -33.56
C PRO A 224 0.18 6.42 -32.71
N LEU A 225 -0.19 6.39 -31.42
CA LEU A 225 0.15 7.45 -30.46
C LEU A 225 1.65 7.47 -30.20
N THR A 226 2.22 8.67 -30.06
CA THR A 226 3.67 8.87 -29.87
C THR A 226 4.02 9.84 -28.74
N ILE A 227 3.04 10.56 -28.21
CA ILE A 227 3.26 11.58 -27.18
C ILE A 227 2.08 11.67 -26.22
N ALA A 228 2.36 11.96 -24.95
CA ALA A 228 1.39 12.16 -23.87
C ALA A 228 1.97 13.09 -22.79
N THR A 229 1.20 13.40 -21.74
CA THR A 229 1.74 14.11 -20.55
C THR A 229 2.86 13.29 -19.90
N VAL A 230 2.66 11.98 -19.72
CA VAL A 230 3.68 11.03 -19.28
C VAL A 230 3.71 9.82 -20.21
N MET A 231 4.91 9.37 -20.56
CA MET A 231 5.13 8.10 -21.25
C MET A 231 5.77 7.08 -20.31
N GLY A 232 5.15 5.91 -20.18
CA GLY A 232 5.58 4.85 -19.28
C GLY A 232 6.80 4.07 -19.75
N ALA A 233 7.46 3.36 -18.83
CA ALA A 233 8.59 2.49 -19.13
C ALA A 233 8.48 1.15 -18.38
N THR A 234 8.95 0.07 -19.01
CA THR A 234 9.05 -1.24 -18.37
C THR A 234 10.05 -1.21 -17.21
N ASN A 235 9.79 -1.96 -16.14
CA ASN A 235 10.61 -1.99 -14.91
C ASN A 235 10.67 -0.65 -14.15
N ALA A 236 9.64 0.19 -14.29
CA ALA A 236 9.50 1.45 -13.58
C ALA A 236 8.12 1.55 -12.93
N GLU A 237 8.02 2.35 -11.88
CA GLU A 237 6.76 2.67 -11.20
C GLU A 237 6.41 4.15 -11.32
N LEU A 238 5.12 4.46 -11.52
CA LEU A 238 4.56 5.80 -11.39
C LEU A 238 3.53 5.79 -10.27
N ARG A 239 3.69 6.69 -9.28
CA ARG A 239 2.78 6.72 -8.12
C ARG A 239 2.53 8.07 -7.47
N PHE A 240 1.39 8.16 -6.79
CA PHE A 240 0.98 9.27 -5.91
C PHE A 240 0.96 10.66 -6.56
N LEU A 241 0.38 10.78 -7.76
CA LEU A 241 0.27 12.06 -8.47
C LEU A 241 -0.91 12.10 -9.44
N THR A 242 -1.25 13.32 -9.87
CA THR A 242 -2.23 13.57 -10.92
C THR A 242 -1.53 13.97 -12.23
N LEU A 243 -2.03 13.42 -13.34
CA LEU A 243 -1.70 13.80 -14.71
C LEU A 243 -2.91 14.48 -15.34
N GLU A 244 -2.70 15.61 -15.98
CA GLU A 244 -3.74 16.32 -16.73
C GLU A 244 -3.29 16.62 -18.15
N ASN A 245 -4.18 16.43 -19.12
CA ASN A 245 -3.98 16.86 -20.49
C ASN A 245 -5.23 17.60 -21.00
N ILE A 246 -5.03 18.78 -21.57
CA ILE A 246 -6.11 19.62 -22.13
C ILE A 246 -5.90 19.93 -23.62
N ALA A 247 -5.12 19.09 -24.33
CA ALA A 247 -4.86 19.28 -25.75
C ALA A 247 -6.15 19.27 -26.58
N THR A 248 -6.16 20.09 -27.64
CA THR A 248 -7.32 20.29 -28.52
C THR A 248 -7.13 19.66 -29.90
N ALA A 249 -5.96 19.08 -30.18
CA ALA A 249 -5.64 18.51 -31.48
C ALA A 249 -5.62 16.97 -31.41
N ASN A 250 -6.19 16.33 -32.43
CA ASN A 250 -6.11 14.89 -32.76
C ASN A 250 -6.21 13.91 -31.58
N TYR A 251 -5.09 13.51 -30.95
CA TYR A 251 -5.12 12.52 -29.86
C TYR A 251 -4.50 13.08 -28.59
N SER A 252 -5.32 13.39 -27.59
CA SER A 252 -4.87 13.82 -26.25
C SER A 252 -4.76 12.63 -25.31
N THR A 253 -3.67 12.53 -24.56
CA THR A 253 -3.43 11.40 -23.64
C THR A 253 -2.69 11.87 -22.39
N ALA A 254 -3.18 11.49 -21.21
CA ALA A 254 -2.50 11.81 -19.95
C ALA A 254 -1.36 10.82 -19.67
N LEU A 255 -1.61 9.52 -19.76
CA LEU A 255 -0.58 8.48 -19.60
C LEU A 255 -0.57 7.52 -20.78
N LEU A 256 0.59 7.35 -21.40
CA LEU A 256 0.75 6.48 -22.57
C LEU A 256 1.83 5.41 -22.33
N ASN A 257 1.46 4.15 -22.50
CA ASN A 257 2.36 3.00 -22.46
C ASN A 257 2.50 2.44 -23.88
N ILE A 258 3.68 2.55 -24.48
CA ILE A 258 3.99 2.02 -25.83
C ILE A 258 5.08 0.98 -25.67
N SER A 259 4.78 -0.29 -25.96
CA SER A 259 5.72 -1.40 -25.69
C SER A 259 6.31 -1.35 -24.28
N ALA A 260 5.52 -0.85 -23.32
CA ALA A 260 5.97 -0.48 -21.98
C ALA A 260 5.02 -1.06 -20.94
N SER A 261 5.59 -1.61 -19.87
CA SER A 261 4.82 -2.28 -18.82
C SER A 261 5.18 -1.75 -17.42
N PRO A 262 4.90 -0.46 -17.12
CA PRO A 262 5.12 0.09 -15.79
C PRO A 262 4.15 -0.49 -14.74
N SER A 263 4.52 -0.33 -13.47
CA SER A 263 3.59 -0.39 -12.33
C SER A 263 2.98 0.99 -12.09
N LEU A 264 1.66 1.07 -11.98
CA LEU A 264 0.93 2.30 -11.68
C LEU A 264 0.19 2.12 -10.36
N LEU A 265 0.44 3.02 -9.41
CA LEU A 265 -0.13 2.96 -8.05
C LEU A 265 -0.59 4.34 -7.59
N HIS A 266 -1.88 4.52 -7.28
CA HIS A 266 -2.41 5.84 -6.85
C HIS A 266 -2.08 6.95 -7.85
N VAL A 267 -2.51 6.74 -9.10
CA VAL A 267 -2.36 7.71 -10.18
C VAL A 267 -3.73 8.13 -10.65
N THR A 268 -3.94 9.45 -10.72
CA THR A 268 -5.12 10.04 -11.35
C THR A 268 -4.73 10.62 -12.70
N ALA A 269 -5.26 10.10 -13.80
CA ALA A 269 -4.99 10.54 -15.17
C ALA A 269 -6.25 11.14 -15.79
N THR A 270 -6.23 12.44 -16.07
CA THR A 270 -7.40 13.20 -16.54
C THR A 270 -7.13 13.86 -17.89
N VAL A 271 -8.06 13.70 -18.83
CA VAL A 271 -8.05 14.40 -20.11
C VAL A 271 -9.38 15.12 -20.33
N SER A 272 -9.34 16.43 -20.58
CA SER A 272 -10.55 17.25 -20.72
C SER A 272 -10.47 18.27 -21.86
N GLY A 273 -9.52 18.11 -22.78
CA GLY A 273 -9.42 18.95 -23.99
C GLY A 273 -10.42 18.55 -25.08
N THR A 274 -10.46 19.30 -26.18
CA THR A 274 -11.40 19.05 -27.30
C THR A 274 -10.75 18.35 -28.49
N ALA A 275 -9.74 17.51 -28.27
CA ALA A 275 -9.10 16.74 -29.33
C ALA A 275 -10.09 15.79 -30.04
N LEU A 276 -9.70 15.20 -31.17
CA LEU A 276 -10.53 14.18 -31.82
C LEU A 276 -10.75 13.00 -30.88
N ASN A 277 -9.70 12.53 -30.20
CA ASN A 277 -9.79 11.44 -29.25
C ASN A 277 -9.05 11.79 -27.96
N ASN A 278 -9.65 11.46 -26.82
CA ASN A 278 -9.06 11.66 -25.50
C ASN A 278 -8.94 10.32 -24.77
N TYR A 279 -7.75 10.07 -24.20
CA TYR A 279 -7.45 8.86 -23.45
C TYR A 279 -6.87 9.20 -22.08
N GLY A 280 -7.51 8.76 -21.00
CA GLY A 280 -6.95 8.89 -19.65
C GLY A 280 -5.64 8.12 -19.54
N VAL A 281 -5.73 6.80 -19.68
CA VAL A 281 -4.58 5.90 -19.80
C VAL A 281 -4.69 5.09 -21.09
N ALA A 282 -3.67 5.16 -21.94
CA ALA A 282 -3.57 4.37 -23.16
C ALA A 282 -2.42 3.36 -23.07
N SER A 283 -2.70 2.09 -23.37
CA SER A 283 -1.70 1.03 -23.49
C SER A 283 -1.74 0.44 -24.90
N ILE A 284 -0.64 0.55 -25.63
CA ILE A 284 -0.53 0.14 -27.03
C ILE A 284 0.72 -0.69 -27.28
N ALA A 285 0.73 -1.41 -28.41
CA ALA A 285 1.89 -2.14 -28.93
C ALA A 285 2.48 -3.16 -27.93
N SER A 286 1.69 -4.18 -27.55
CA SER A 286 2.12 -5.26 -26.66
C SER A 286 2.57 -4.79 -25.27
N SER A 287 1.78 -3.89 -24.68
CA SER A 287 1.99 -3.38 -23.33
C SER A 287 1.20 -4.18 -22.29
N PHE A 288 1.80 -4.42 -21.11
CA PHE A 288 1.21 -5.17 -20.00
C PHE A 288 1.37 -4.43 -18.65
N PRO A 289 0.99 -3.14 -18.54
CA PRO A 289 1.14 -2.41 -17.29
C PRO A 289 0.24 -3.00 -16.19
N THR A 290 0.69 -2.87 -14.95
CA THR A 290 -0.15 -3.16 -13.78
C THR A 290 -0.73 -1.85 -13.26
N MET A 291 -2.04 -1.80 -13.04
CA MET A 291 -2.76 -0.63 -12.54
C MET A 291 -3.44 -0.98 -11.23
N THR A 292 -3.05 -0.33 -10.14
CA THR A 292 -3.65 -0.49 -8.81
C THR A 292 -4.08 0.87 -8.26
N ASN A 293 -5.35 1.01 -7.89
CA ASN A 293 -5.89 2.29 -7.38
C ASN A 293 -5.67 3.44 -8.37
N VAL A 294 -5.93 3.20 -9.66
CA VAL A 294 -5.78 4.20 -10.72
C VAL A 294 -7.15 4.78 -11.08
N THR A 295 -7.22 6.10 -11.22
CA THR A 295 -8.40 6.78 -11.76
C THR A 295 -8.05 7.35 -13.13
N ALA A 296 -8.78 6.96 -14.17
CA ALA A 296 -8.54 7.40 -15.54
C ALA A 296 -9.81 8.04 -16.12
N THR A 297 -9.77 9.32 -16.44
CA THR A 297 -10.92 10.12 -16.89
C THR A 297 -10.63 10.75 -18.25
N ALA A 298 -11.56 10.62 -19.19
CA ALA A 298 -11.50 11.29 -20.50
C ALA A 298 -12.84 11.97 -20.83
N SER A 299 -12.82 13.23 -21.22
CA SER A 299 -14.04 13.97 -21.56
C SER A 299 -13.83 14.99 -22.67
N GLY A 300 -14.90 15.33 -23.39
CA GLY A 300 -14.91 16.48 -24.31
C GLY A 300 -14.31 16.27 -25.70
N ALA A 301 -13.86 15.07 -26.05
CA ALA A 301 -13.37 14.78 -27.40
C ALA A 301 -14.47 14.92 -28.47
N THR A 302 -14.10 15.33 -29.68
CA THR A 302 -15.05 15.47 -30.79
C THR A 302 -15.37 14.16 -31.51
N ASN A 303 -14.59 13.09 -31.30
CA ASN A 303 -14.88 11.74 -31.79
C ASN A 303 -15.01 10.74 -30.64
N SER A 304 -13.94 10.43 -29.91
CA SER A 304 -13.96 9.36 -28.91
C SER A 304 -13.30 9.71 -27.58
N ASN A 305 -13.93 9.37 -26.47
CA ASN A 305 -13.33 9.39 -25.15
C ASN A 305 -13.13 7.96 -24.65
N ALA A 306 -11.95 7.65 -24.09
CA ALA A 306 -11.79 6.44 -23.29
C ALA A 306 -11.06 6.71 -21.97
N GLY A 307 -11.65 6.26 -20.86
CA GLY A 307 -10.96 6.31 -19.56
C GLY A 307 -9.67 5.49 -19.62
N VAL A 308 -9.82 4.20 -19.94
CA VAL A 308 -8.70 3.30 -20.25
C VAL A 308 -8.84 2.77 -21.67
N PHE A 309 -7.80 2.93 -22.49
CA PHE A 309 -7.72 2.45 -23.85
C PHE A 309 -6.61 1.41 -24.00
N ASN A 310 -6.96 0.20 -24.45
CA ASN A 310 -6.02 -0.89 -24.69
C ASN A 310 -6.11 -1.33 -26.16
N ASN A 311 -4.98 -1.27 -26.86
CA ASN A 311 -4.87 -1.75 -28.23
C ASN A 311 -3.70 -2.71 -28.38
N SER A 312 -3.97 -3.94 -28.81
CA SER A 312 -2.95 -5.00 -28.83
C SER A 312 -2.19 -5.12 -27.50
N SER A 313 -2.88 -4.92 -26.36
CA SER A 313 -2.25 -4.76 -25.05
C SER A 313 -3.18 -5.31 -23.96
N SER A 314 -2.61 -5.92 -22.91
CA SER A 314 -3.39 -6.63 -21.89
C SER A 314 -2.95 -6.25 -20.48
N PRO A 315 -3.32 -5.05 -19.98
CA PRO A 315 -2.99 -4.65 -18.62
C PRO A 315 -3.66 -5.53 -17.55
N LYS A 316 -3.07 -5.53 -16.37
CA LYS A 316 -3.70 -6.04 -15.13
C LYS A 316 -4.25 -4.86 -14.35
N MET A 317 -5.57 -4.83 -14.10
CA MET A 317 -6.27 -3.74 -13.43
C MET A 317 -6.89 -4.22 -12.14
N THR A 318 -6.55 -3.58 -11.03
CA THR A 318 -7.11 -3.82 -9.69
C THR A 318 -7.57 -2.50 -9.08
N ASN A 319 -8.85 -2.41 -8.69
CA ASN A 319 -9.41 -1.17 -8.14
C ASN A 319 -9.18 0.05 -9.04
N VAL A 320 -9.50 -0.10 -10.32
CA VAL A 320 -9.37 0.98 -11.32
C VAL A 320 -10.73 1.62 -11.55
N THR A 321 -10.77 2.94 -11.56
CA THR A 321 -11.95 3.72 -11.98
C THR A 321 -11.69 4.34 -13.33
N ALA A 322 -12.44 3.95 -14.35
CA ALA A 322 -12.30 4.41 -15.72
C ALA A 322 -13.58 5.13 -16.18
N ILE A 323 -13.47 6.42 -16.49
CA ILE A 323 -14.61 7.31 -16.77
C ILE A 323 -14.44 7.94 -18.15
N ALA A 324 -15.46 7.87 -18.99
CA ALA A 324 -15.53 8.62 -20.24
C ALA A 324 -16.85 9.40 -20.35
N SER A 325 -16.79 10.67 -20.79
CA SER A 325 -18.02 11.46 -20.92
C SER A 325 -18.01 12.51 -22.03
N GLY A 326 -19.15 12.70 -22.71
CA GLY A 326 -19.36 13.86 -23.59
C GLY A 326 -18.53 13.82 -24.87
N ALA A 327 -18.41 12.64 -25.49
CA ALA A 327 -17.75 12.51 -26.79
C ALA A 327 -18.68 12.88 -27.94
N GLY A 328 -18.16 13.48 -29.01
CA GLY A 328 -18.94 13.75 -30.22
C GLY A 328 -19.36 12.51 -31.02
N SER A 329 -18.84 11.32 -30.71
CA SER A 329 -19.35 10.04 -31.22
C SER A 329 -19.46 8.99 -30.11
N SER A 330 -18.35 8.52 -29.54
CA SER A 330 -18.35 7.36 -28.63
C SER A 330 -17.64 7.63 -27.31
N SER A 331 -18.24 7.21 -26.20
CA SER A 331 -17.59 7.22 -24.87
C SER A 331 -17.39 5.81 -24.34
N TYR A 332 -16.18 5.49 -23.89
CA TYR A 332 -15.82 4.17 -23.38
C TYR A 332 -15.21 4.25 -21.98
N GLY A 333 -15.78 3.60 -20.98
CA GLY A 333 -15.10 3.50 -19.68
C GLY A 333 -13.76 2.78 -19.86
N VAL A 334 -13.83 1.53 -20.32
CA VAL A 334 -12.67 0.74 -20.76
C VAL A 334 -12.90 0.26 -22.19
N ALA A 335 -11.95 0.55 -23.09
CA ALA A 335 -11.93 0.04 -24.46
C ALA A 335 -10.79 -0.96 -24.65
N ASN A 336 -11.11 -2.19 -25.05
CA ASN A 336 -10.17 -3.26 -25.36
C ASN A 336 -10.32 -3.64 -26.83
N ILE A 337 -9.29 -3.39 -27.64
CA ILE A 337 -9.35 -3.53 -29.08
C ILE A 337 -8.15 -4.36 -29.58
N ALA A 338 -8.35 -5.13 -30.65
CA ALA A 338 -7.31 -5.87 -31.35
C ALA A 338 -6.54 -6.83 -30.43
N SER A 339 -7.18 -7.94 -30.06
CA SER A 339 -6.61 -8.99 -29.20
C SER A 339 -6.17 -8.51 -27.82
N SER A 340 -6.85 -7.51 -27.27
CA SER A 340 -6.58 -7.00 -25.92
C SER A 340 -7.41 -7.77 -24.90
N SER A 341 -6.75 -8.54 -24.02
CA SER A 341 -7.40 -9.42 -23.05
C SER A 341 -6.94 -9.12 -21.63
N PRO A 342 -7.22 -7.91 -21.09
CA PRO A 342 -6.79 -7.55 -19.75
C PRO A 342 -7.47 -8.40 -18.66
N THR A 343 -6.83 -8.45 -17.50
CA THR A 343 -7.45 -8.94 -16.27
C THR A 343 -7.96 -7.76 -15.47
N MET A 344 -9.27 -7.73 -15.19
CA MET A 344 -9.96 -6.68 -14.45
C MET A 344 -10.54 -7.23 -13.16
N THR A 345 -10.12 -6.69 -12.02
CA THR A 345 -10.64 -7.04 -10.70
C THR A 345 -11.07 -5.79 -9.95
N SER A 346 -12.34 -5.73 -9.53
CA SER A 346 -12.90 -4.56 -8.84
C SER A 346 -12.74 -3.27 -9.66
N VAL A 347 -13.01 -3.34 -10.97
CA VAL A 347 -12.92 -2.19 -11.88
C VAL A 347 -14.30 -1.54 -12.01
N THR A 348 -14.34 -0.22 -11.94
CA THR A 348 -15.54 0.57 -12.26
C THR A 348 -15.32 1.28 -13.58
N ALA A 349 -16.08 0.90 -14.61
CA ALA A 349 -16.02 1.45 -15.95
C ALA A 349 -17.33 2.16 -16.29
N THR A 350 -17.27 3.48 -16.45
CA THR A 350 -18.45 4.35 -16.66
C THR A 350 -18.30 5.16 -17.92
N ALA A 351 -19.30 5.10 -18.81
CA ALA A 351 -19.37 5.93 -20.00
C ALA A 351 -20.66 6.76 -20.01
N SER A 352 -20.60 8.01 -20.45
CA SER A 352 -21.82 8.81 -20.61
C SER A 352 -21.77 9.82 -21.76
N GLY A 353 -22.93 10.19 -22.29
CA GLY A 353 -23.07 11.34 -23.19
C GLY A 353 -22.24 11.27 -24.48
N GLY A 354 -21.88 10.07 -24.96
CA GLY A 354 -21.38 9.92 -26.32
C GLY A 354 -22.52 10.16 -27.32
N ALA A 355 -22.33 11.01 -28.33
CA ALA A 355 -23.43 11.36 -29.23
C ALA A 355 -24.09 10.13 -29.87
N SER A 356 -23.28 9.19 -30.37
CA SER A 356 -23.75 7.93 -30.96
C SER A 356 -23.82 6.84 -29.89
N GLU A 357 -22.71 6.57 -29.23
CA GLU A 357 -22.56 5.37 -28.40
C GLU A 357 -21.91 5.67 -27.05
N SER A 358 -22.32 4.92 -26.03
CA SER A 358 -21.61 4.86 -24.75
C SER A 358 -21.50 3.41 -24.30
N ALA A 359 -20.31 2.97 -23.92
CA ALA A 359 -20.11 1.64 -23.35
C ALA A 359 -19.27 1.66 -22.07
N GLY A 360 -19.75 1.01 -21.02
CA GLY A 360 -18.95 0.82 -19.80
C GLY A 360 -17.67 0.06 -20.13
N VAL A 361 -17.81 -1.14 -20.68
CA VAL A 361 -16.71 -1.94 -21.22
C VAL A 361 -16.98 -2.28 -22.68
N PHE A 362 -16.05 -1.93 -23.56
CA PHE A 362 -16.07 -2.26 -24.99
C PHE A 362 -14.95 -3.23 -25.33
N ASN A 363 -15.31 -4.40 -25.88
CA ASN A 363 -14.39 -5.44 -26.30
C ASN A 363 -14.56 -5.71 -27.79
N ASN A 364 -13.50 -5.53 -28.57
CA ASN A 364 -13.57 -5.62 -30.02
C ASN A 364 -12.36 -6.31 -30.65
N VAL A 365 -12.61 -7.08 -31.71
CA VAL A 365 -11.60 -7.81 -32.50
C VAL A 365 -10.80 -8.74 -31.61
N SER A 366 -11.36 -9.91 -31.30
CA SER A 366 -10.73 -10.98 -30.52
C SER A 366 -10.25 -10.57 -29.12
N SER A 367 -10.88 -9.54 -28.53
CA SER A 367 -10.51 -9.02 -27.21
C SER A 367 -11.35 -9.71 -26.14
N SER A 368 -10.72 -10.55 -25.31
CA SER A 368 -11.43 -11.45 -24.39
C SER A 368 -10.95 -11.26 -22.95
N PRO A 369 -11.28 -10.13 -22.29
CA PRO A 369 -10.84 -9.89 -20.93
C PRO A 369 -11.44 -10.86 -19.91
N VAL A 370 -10.76 -10.95 -18.77
CA VAL A 370 -11.28 -11.57 -17.56
C VAL A 370 -11.82 -10.47 -16.64
N MET A 371 -13.11 -10.49 -16.34
CA MET A 371 -13.81 -9.51 -15.51
C MET A 371 -14.32 -10.15 -14.22
N ILE A 372 -13.79 -9.72 -13.08
CA ILE A 372 -14.17 -10.19 -11.75
C ILE A 372 -14.56 -8.99 -10.90
N ASN A 373 -15.79 -8.97 -10.37
CA ASN A 373 -16.31 -7.86 -9.57
C ASN A 373 -16.26 -6.51 -10.32
N VAL A 374 -16.52 -6.51 -11.63
CA VAL A 374 -16.50 -5.30 -12.44
C VAL A 374 -17.87 -4.63 -12.40
N THR A 375 -17.92 -3.30 -12.36
CA THR A 375 -19.13 -2.52 -12.61
C THR A 375 -18.96 -1.79 -13.93
N ALA A 376 -19.77 -2.13 -14.94
CA ALA A 376 -19.74 -1.54 -16.26
C ALA A 376 -21.06 -0.82 -16.53
N SER A 377 -21.02 0.50 -16.67
CA SER A 377 -22.21 1.34 -16.83
C SER A 377 -22.11 2.30 -18.00
N ALA A 378 -23.23 2.49 -18.71
CA ALA A 378 -23.34 3.44 -19.81
C ALA A 378 -24.63 4.25 -19.76
N SER A 379 -24.56 5.54 -20.11
CA SER A 379 -25.75 6.38 -20.22
C SER A 379 -25.69 7.53 -21.23
N GLY A 380 -26.86 8.07 -21.57
CA GLY A 380 -26.96 9.36 -22.26
C GLY A 380 -26.49 9.39 -23.72
N ALA A 381 -26.21 8.25 -24.35
CA ALA A 381 -26.01 8.19 -25.80
C ALA A 381 -27.33 8.17 -26.57
N THR A 382 -27.35 8.78 -27.77
CA THR A 382 -28.59 8.93 -28.56
C THR A 382 -28.89 7.71 -29.44
N VAL A 383 -27.87 6.93 -29.82
CA VAL A 383 -28.07 5.72 -30.64
C VAL A 383 -28.04 4.48 -29.77
N SER A 384 -26.99 4.26 -28.98
CA SER A 384 -26.92 3.06 -28.14
C SER A 384 -26.09 3.20 -26.86
N ASN A 385 -26.60 2.64 -25.77
CA ASN A 385 -25.85 2.48 -24.51
C ASN A 385 -25.61 1.00 -24.22
N TYR A 386 -24.39 0.66 -23.83
CA TYR A 386 -23.96 -0.70 -23.54
C TYR A 386 -23.32 -0.79 -22.15
N GLY A 387 -23.84 -1.60 -21.24
CA GLY A 387 -23.09 -1.96 -20.03
C GLY A 387 -21.78 -2.63 -20.44
N VAL A 388 -21.90 -3.74 -21.17
CA VAL A 388 -20.79 -4.45 -21.82
C VAL A 388 -21.11 -4.71 -23.28
N MET A 389 -20.20 -4.35 -24.18
CA MET A 389 -20.28 -4.65 -25.61
C MET A 389 -19.15 -5.58 -26.03
N ASN A 390 -19.49 -6.72 -26.63
CA ASN A 390 -18.56 -7.72 -27.14
C ASN A 390 -18.79 -7.93 -28.63
N ASN A 391 -17.80 -7.58 -29.45
CA ASN A 391 -17.94 -7.64 -30.90
C ASN A 391 -16.72 -8.28 -31.58
N ALA A 392 -16.97 -8.97 -32.70
CA ALA A 392 -15.97 -9.58 -33.56
C ALA A 392 -15.07 -10.59 -32.81
N SER A 393 -15.65 -11.75 -32.46
CA SER A 393 -15.00 -12.86 -31.75
C SER A 393 -14.44 -12.51 -30.36
N SER A 394 -15.02 -11.52 -29.70
CA SER A 394 -14.61 -11.08 -28.36
C SER A 394 -15.40 -11.87 -27.31
N SER A 395 -14.75 -12.78 -26.57
CA SER A 395 -15.45 -13.75 -25.72
C SER A 395 -14.97 -13.67 -24.27
N PRO A 396 -15.30 -12.59 -23.53
CA PRO A 396 -14.81 -12.43 -22.17
C PRO A 396 -15.39 -13.45 -21.19
N MET A 397 -14.66 -13.64 -20.09
CA MET A 397 -15.16 -14.31 -18.89
C MET A 397 -15.62 -13.25 -17.89
N MET A 398 -16.89 -13.28 -17.51
CA MET A 398 -17.52 -12.32 -16.59
C MET A 398 -18.04 -13.04 -15.34
N ILE A 399 -17.48 -12.69 -14.19
CA ILE A 399 -17.83 -13.25 -12.88
C ILE A 399 -18.17 -12.09 -11.93
N ASN A 400 -19.31 -12.18 -11.26
CA ASN A 400 -19.77 -11.15 -10.31
C ASN A 400 -19.75 -9.73 -10.90
N THR A 401 -19.99 -9.60 -12.21
CA THR A 401 -19.96 -8.29 -12.88
C THR A 401 -21.37 -7.72 -12.96
N ASN A 402 -21.47 -6.41 -12.70
CA ASN A 402 -22.69 -5.64 -12.85
C ASN A 402 -22.64 -4.87 -14.16
N ALA A 403 -23.54 -5.16 -15.09
CA ALA A 403 -23.63 -4.50 -16.38
C ALA A 403 -24.93 -3.69 -16.47
N ALA A 404 -24.82 -2.37 -16.64
CA ALA A 404 -25.96 -1.46 -16.66
C ALA A 404 -25.94 -0.52 -17.86
N ALA A 405 -27.08 -0.39 -18.54
CA ALA A 405 -27.30 0.64 -19.56
C ALA A 405 -28.56 1.43 -19.27
N THR A 406 -28.48 2.75 -19.39
CA THR A 406 -29.60 3.66 -19.14
C THR A 406 -29.66 4.75 -20.20
N ALA A 407 -30.79 4.94 -20.86
CA ALA A 407 -31.00 6.12 -21.71
C ALA A 407 -31.92 7.13 -21.04
N SER A 408 -31.69 8.41 -21.36
CA SER A 408 -32.61 9.51 -21.11
C SER A 408 -33.24 9.95 -22.44
N GLY A 409 -34.56 9.87 -22.57
CA GLY A 409 -35.29 10.21 -23.80
C GLY A 409 -35.85 8.99 -24.55
N GLU A 410 -36.54 9.24 -25.67
CA GLU A 410 -37.29 8.22 -26.43
C GLU A 410 -36.47 7.54 -27.55
N THR A 411 -35.32 8.12 -27.94
CA THR A 411 -34.52 7.65 -29.07
C THR A 411 -33.27 6.93 -28.57
N GLY A 412 -33.07 5.67 -28.97
CA GLY A 412 -31.83 4.91 -28.70
C GLY A 412 -32.05 3.54 -28.06
N LEU A 413 -31.13 2.61 -28.31
CA LEU A 413 -31.18 1.23 -27.83
C LEU A 413 -30.33 1.06 -26.57
N ASN A 414 -30.81 0.30 -25.59
CA ASN A 414 -30.07 0.04 -24.37
C ASN A 414 -29.78 -1.43 -24.22
N TYR A 415 -28.53 -1.76 -23.89
CA TYR A 415 -28.07 -3.13 -23.74
C TYR A 415 -27.35 -3.26 -22.41
N GLY A 416 -27.84 -4.12 -21.53
CA GLY A 416 -27.03 -4.53 -20.39
C GLY A 416 -25.76 -5.21 -20.90
N VAL A 417 -25.93 -6.24 -21.73
CA VAL A 417 -24.85 -6.91 -22.46
C VAL A 417 -25.25 -7.09 -23.93
N PHE A 418 -24.35 -6.71 -24.84
CA PHE A 418 -24.50 -6.96 -26.28
C PHE A 418 -23.36 -7.83 -26.79
N ASN A 419 -23.71 -8.93 -27.45
CA ASN A 419 -22.76 -9.86 -28.05
C ASN A 419 -23.04 -9.99 -29.54
N SER A 420 -22.05 -9.69 -30.38
CA SER A 420 -22.19 -9.72 -31.84
C SER A 420 -21.01 -10.35 -32.54
N ASN A 421 -21.25 -10.89 -33.74
CA ASN A 421 -20.21 -11.41 -34.64
C ASN A 421 -19.33 -12.46 -33.93
N THR A 422 -19.92 -13.61 -33.60
CA THR A 422 -19.27 -14.77 -32.97
C THR A 422 -18.63 -14.50 -31.61
N SER A 423 -19.14 -13.52 -30.87
CA SER A 423 -18.67 -13.16 -29.53
C SER A 423 -19.42 -13.96 -28.47
N SER A 424 -18.77 -14.93 -27.84
CA SER A 424 -19.44 -15.97 -27.02
C SER A 424 -18.95 -15.94 -25.57
N PRO A 425 -19.36 -14.94 -24.76
CA PRO A 425 -18.87 -14.81 -23.39
C PRO A 425 -19.40 -15.90 -22.45
N THR A 426 -18.67 -16.09 -21.34
CA THR A 426 -19.17 -16.84 -20.18
C THR A 426 -19.58 -15.84 -19.08
N MET A 427 -20.81 -15.97 -18.59
CA MET A 427 -21.43 -15.09 -17.60
C MET A 427 -21.84 -15.90 -16.37
N THR A 428 -21.23 -15.60 -15.23
CA THR A 428 -21.52 -16.27 -13.94
C THR A 428 -21.77 -15.25 -12.85
N ASN A 429 -22.83 -15.44 -12.06
CA ASN A 429 -23.18 -14.54 -10.93
C ASN A 429 -23.33 -13.07 -11.37
N MET A 430 -23.91 -12.85 -12.55
CA MET A 430 -24.02 -11.52 -13.15
C MET A 430 -25.29 -10.83 -12.71
N THR A 431 -25.22 -9.50 -12.59
CA THR A 431 -26.41 -8.65 -12.59
C THR A 431 -26.39 -7.82 -13.87
N VAL A 432 -27.48 -7.85 -14.62
CA VAL A 432 -27.62 -7.17 -15.91
C VAL A 432 -28.89 -6.32 -15.88
N THR A 433 -28.75 -5.02 -16.09
CA THR A 433 -29.89 -4.09 -16.11
C THR A 433 -29.90 -3.22 -17.36
N ALA A 434 -31.09 -2.99 -17.91
CA ALA A 434 -31.29 -2.04 -19.00
C ALA A 434 -32.62 -1.30 -18.84
N SER A 435 -32.64 0.00 -19.12
CA SER A 435 -33.86 0.82 -19.02
C SER A 435 -33.84 2.04 -19.94
N GLY A 436 -35.03 2.49 -20.34
CA GLY A 436 -35.22 3.70 -21.13
C GLY A 436 -35.00 3.49 -22.64
N GLY A 437 -34.94 4.60 -23.38
CA GLY A 437 -34.74 4.61 -24.83
C GLY A 437 -35.91 4.00 -25.60
N GLU A 438 -35.68 3.65 -26.86
CA GLU A 438 -36.66 3.02 -27.74
C GLU A 438 -36.91 1.56 -27.32
N VAL A 439 -35.83 0.79 -27.21
CA VAL A 439 -35.87 -0.61 -26.78
C VAL A 439 -34.75 -0.87 -25.77
N SER A 440 -35.09 -1.56 -24.69
CA SER A 440 -34.13 -2.03 -23.70
C SER A 440 -33.95 -3.55 -23.82
N PHE A 441 -32.71 -4.00 -23.84
CA PHE A 441 -32.31 -5.40 -23.89
C PHE A 441 -31.47 -5.72 -22.67
N GLY A 442 -31.80 -6.78 -21.95
CA GLY A 442 -30.93 -7.32 -20.92
C GLY A 442 -29.65 -7.87 -21.54
N VAL A 443 -29.79 -8.97 -22.28
CA VAL A 443 -28.70 -9.58 -23.06
C VAL A 443 -29.18 -9.80 -24.49
N ARG A 444 -28.56 -9.12 -25.47
CA ARG A 444 -28.81 -9.35 -26.89
C ARG A 444 -27.62 -10.06 -27.54
N ASN A 445 -27.92 -11.08 -28.34
CA ASN A 445 -26.93 -11.95 -28.97
C ASN A 445 -27.21 -12.06 -30.45
N ASN A 446 -26.27 -11.60 -31.27
CA ASN A 446 -26.32 -11.66 -32.71
C ASN A 446 -25.20 -12.57 -33.20
N ASN A 447 -25.56 -13.72 -33.79
CA ASN A 447 -24.63 -14.74 -34.26
C ASN A 447 -23.58 -15.11 -33.18
N SER A 448 -24.06 -15.40 -31.97
CA SER A 448 -23.22 -15.49 -30.76
C SER A 448 -23.74 -16.57 -29.81
N SER A 449 -22.84 -17.23 -29.07
CA SER A 449 -23.17 -18.40 -28.26
C SER A 449 -22.78 -18.26 -26.77
N PRO A 450 -23.33 -17.28 -26.04
CA PRO A 450 -23.01 -17.08 -24.63
C PRO A 450 -23.49 -18.24 -23.75
N THR A 451 -22.81 -18.42 -22.62
CA THR A 451 -23.29 -19.25 -21.50
C THR A 451 -23.57 -18.38 -20.28
N MET A 452 -24.77 -18.50 -19.72
CA MET A 452 -25.25 -17.77 -18.55
C MET A 452 -25.58 -18.74 -17.42
N THR A 453 -24.95 -18.58 -16.26
CA THR A 453 -25.23 -19.34 -15.05
C THR A 453 -25.39 -18.40 -13.87
N ASN A 454 -26.47 -18.51 -13.09
CA ASN A 454 -26.72 -17.61 -11.97
C ASN A 454 -26.72 -16.12 -12.37
N VAL A 455 -27.38 -15.81 -13.49
CA VAL A 455 -27.49 -14.45 -14.00
C VAL A 455 -28.85 -13.88 -13.60
N THR A 456 -28.85 -12.66 -13.07
CA THR A 456 -30.06 -11.87 -12.85
C THR A 456 -30.14 -10.80 -13.92
N VAL A 457 -31.17 -10.87 -14.77
CA VAL A 457 -31.47 -9.87 -15.79
C VAL A 457 -32.72 -9.09 -15.37
N GLY A 458 -32.62 -7.78 -15.23
CA GLY A 458 -33.73 -6.90 -14.91
C GLY A 458 -33.85 -5.78 -15.93
N VAL A 459 -34.90 -5.84 -16.77
CA VAL A 459 -35.13 -4.87 -17.83
C VAL A 459 -36.40 -4.08 -17.52
N SER A 460 -36.33 -2.76 -17.64
CA SER A 460 -37.49 -1.88 -17.55
C SER A 460 -37.91 -1.41 -18.95
N MET A 461 -39.18 -1.08 -19.12
CA MET A 461 -39.73 -0.60 -20.39
C MET A 461 -38.86 0.53 -20.98
N GLY A 462 -38.47 0.37 -22.24
CA GLY A 462 -38.24 1.50 -23.13
C GLY A 462 -39.58 2.05 -23.63
N TYR A 463 -39.54 2.87 -24.67
CA TYR A 463 -40.72 3.44 -25.31
C TYR A 463 -41.54 2.35 -26.04
N HIS A 464 -40.88 1.41 -26.73
CA HIS A 464 -41.55 0.35 -27.49
C HIS A 464 -41.47 -1.03 -26.83
N ALA A 465 -40.28 -1.43 -26.35
CA ALA A 465 -40.11 -2.77 -25.83
C ALA A 465 -39.00 -2.88 -24.77
N ALA A 466 -39.11 -3.93 -23.96
CA ALA A 466 -38.09 -4.38 -23.04
C ALA A 466 -37.98 -5.91 -23.09
N VAL A 467 -36.85 -6.40 -23.58
CA VAL A 467 -36.58 -7.82 -23.78
C VAL A 467 -35.48 -8.30 -22.85
N GLY A 468 -35.72 -9.39 -22.13
CA GLY A 468 -34.74 -9.99 -21.22
C GLY A 468 -33.56 -10.56 -21.98
N ILE A 469 -33.79 -11.64 -22.71
CA ILE A 469 -32.80 -12.28 -23.59
C ILE A 469 -33.29 -12.23 -25.03
N TYR A 470 -32.45 -11.73 -25.93
CA TYR A 470 -32.71 -11.68 -27.37
C TYR A 470 -31.64 -12.46 -28.13
N GLY A 471 -32.05 -13.34 -29.05
CA GLY A 471 -31.16 -14.13 -29.91
C GLY A 471 -31.53 -13.99 -31.37
N GLU A 472 -30.55 -13.68 -32.23
CA GLU A 472 -30.75 -13.52 -33.67
C GLU A 472 -29.55 -13.95 -34.50
N SER A 473 -29.79 -14.17 -35.79
CA SER A 473 -28.74 -14.38 -36.80
C SER A 473 -27.83 -15.58 -36.53
N GLY A 474 -28.25 -16.54 -35.69
CA GLY A 474 -27.53 -17.77 -35.39
C GLY A 474 -26.90 -17.82 -34.00
N GLY A 475 -26.31 -18.97 -33.68
CA GLY A 475 -25.63 -19.23 -32.41
C GLY A 475 -26.47 -20.04 -31.42
N THR A 476 -25.86 -20.34 -30.26
CA THR A 476 -26.45 -21.16 -29.21
C THR A 476 -26.32 -20.49 -27.85
N ILE A 477 -27.44 -20.02 -27.32
CA ILE A 477 -27.54 -19.37 -26.02
C ILE A 477 -27.91 -20.41 -24.97
N LYS A 478 -27.11 -20.52 -23.91
CA LYS A 478 -27.39 -21.44 -22.78
C LYS A 478 -27.61 -20.64 -21.51
N ILE A 479 -28.74 -20.86 -20.84
CA ILE A 479 -29.14 -20.15 -19.62
C ILE A 479 -29.47 -21.19 -18.56
N ASN A 480 -28.83 -21.10 -17.39
CA ASN A 480 -29.08 -21.99 -16.27
C ASN A 480 -29.17 -21.23 -14.94
N ASN A 481 -30.04 -21.71 -14.05
CA ASN A 481 -30.13 -21.23 -12.66
C ASN A 481 -30.23 -19.70 -12.56
N SER A 482 -31.05 -19.06 -13.39
CA SER A 482 -31.04 -17.61 -13.58
C SER A 482 -32.42 -16.99 -13.28
N VAL A 483 -32.48 -15.66 -13.23
CA VAL A 483 -33.73 -14.90 -13.08
C VAL A 483 -33.79 -13.86 -14.18
N ILE A 484 -34.80 -13.93 -15.05
CA ILE A 484 -34.98 -13.01 -16.17
C ILE A 484 -36.29 -12.26 -15.99
N LYS A 485 -36.19 -10.96 -15.76
CA LYS A 485 -37.33 -10.06 -15.59
C LYS A 485 -37.40 -9.05 -16.72
N ALA A 486 -38.45 -9.12 -17.53
CA ALA A 486 -38.67 -8.19 -18.63
C ALA A 486 -40.15 -8.09 -19.00
N PRO A 487 -40.73 -6.88 -19.08
CA PRO A 487 -42.18 -6.71 -19.22
C PRO A 487 -42.72 -7.04 -20.62
N THR A 488 -41.95 -6.86 -21.70
CA THR A 488 -42.44 -7.16 -23.06
C THR A 488 -42.23 -8.63 -23.40
N HIS A 489 -40.99 -9.12 -23.34
CA HIS A 489 -40.67 -10.55 -23.54
C HIS A 489 -39.51 -10.94 -22.64
N THR A 490 -39.65 -11.98 -21.83
CA THR A 490 -38.50 -12.52 -21.08
C THR A 490 -37.47 -13.13 -22.02
N ILE A 491 -37.92 -13.76 -23.10
CA ILE A 491 -37.07 -14.37 -24.14
C ILE A 491 -37.67 -14.03 -25.51
N HIS A 492 -36.82 -13.62 -26.45
CA HIS A 492 -37.13 -13.50 -27.87
C HIS A 492 -36.08 -14.27 -28.67
N ASN A 493 -36.51 -15.30 -29.40
CA ASN A 493 -35.64 -16.15 -30.20
C ASN A 493 -35.99 -16.05 -31.69
N ASP A 494 -35.17 -15.34 -32.46
CA ASP A 494 -35.35 -15.17 -33.89
C ASP A 494 -34.83 -16.38 -34.66
N THR A 495 -35.35 -16.51 -35.88
CA THR A 495 -35.00 -17.56 -36.85
C THR A 495 -33.50 -17.85 -36.91
N GLY A 496 -33.13 -19.13 -36.87
CA GLY A 496 -31.74 -19.60 -36.96
C GLY A 496 -30.99 -19.66 -35.64
N THR A 497 -31.57 -19.18 -34.53
CA THR A 497 -30.94 -19.20 -33.21
C THR A 497 -31.48 -20.32 -32.31
N ALA A 498 -30.62 -20.89 -31.48
CA ALA A 498 -31.01 -21.89 -30.47
C ALA A 498 -30.84 -21.33 -29.05
N ILE A 499 -31.90 -21.39 -28.24
CA ILE A 499 -31.90 -20.99 -26.83
C ILE A 499 -32.30 -22.18 -25.96
N PHE A 500 -31.42 -22.53 -25.02
CA PHE A 500 -31.65 -23.57 -24.03
C PHE A 500 -31.73 -22.94 -22.64
N VAL A 501 -32.86 -23.17 -21.96
CA VAL A 501 -33.18 -22.57 -20.66
C VAL A 501 -33.41 -23.66 -19.63
N GLY A 502 -32.59 -23.66 -18.57
CA GLY A 502 -32.66 -24.63 -17.49
C GLY A 502 -32.85 -23.97 -16.13
N ASN A 503 -33.73 -24.51 -15.27
CA ASN A 503 -33.85 -24.12 -13.85
C ASN A 503 -33.93 -22.59 -13.63
N THR A 504 -34.65 -21.87 -14.47
CA THR A 504 -34.61 -20.41 -14.55
C THR A 504 -36.00 -19.83 -14.32
N GLN A 505 -36.07 -18.72 -13.59
CA GLN A 505 -37.30 -17.96 -13.40
C GLN A 505 -37.49 -16.96 -14.55
N LEU A 506 -38.66 -16.95 -15.17
CA LEU A 506 -39.08 -15.95 -16.16
C LEU A 506 -40.21 -15.09 -15.56
N ASP A 507 -39.95 -13.81 -15.31
CA ASP A 507 -40.91 -12.87 -14.76
C ASP A 507 -41.22 -11.74 -15.76
N GLY A 508 -42.38 -11.82 -16.40
CA GLY A 508 -42.88 -10.74 -17.25
C GLY A 508 -43.62 -11.25 -18.47
N GLY A 509 -43.33 -10.63 -19.63
CA GLY A 509 -43.99 -10.97 -20.89
C GLY A 509 -43.57 -12.35 -21.42
N TYR A 510 -44.42 -12.93 -22.26
CA TYR A 510 -44.26 -14.30 -22.75
C TYR A 510 -42.97 -14.48 -23.55
N ALA A 511 -42.47 -15.72 -23.61
CA ALA A 511 -41.38 -16.07 -24.50
C ALA A 511 -41.87 -16.14 -25.95
N ILE A 512 -41.08 -15.61 -26.88
CA ILE A 512 -41.31 -15.71 -28.33
C ILE A 512 -40.26 -16.64 -28.93
N ASN A 513 -40.72 -17.52 -29.82
CA ASN A 513 -39.86 -18.35 -30.66
C ASN A 513 -40.36 -18.30 -32.11
N ASP A 514 -39.59 -17.65 -32.97
CA ASP A 514 -39.93 -17.49 -34.38
C ASP A 514 -39.80 -18.79 -35.16
N ASN A 515 -40.51 -18.87 -36.29
CA ASN A 515 -40.47 -20.04 -37.17
C ASN A 515 -39.03 -20.31 -37.66
N GLY A 516 -38.49 -21.48 -37.31
CA GLY A 516 -37.12 -21.87 -37.63
C GLY A 516 -36.09 -21.53 -36.54
N ALA A 517 -36.53 -21.04 -35.38
CA ALA A 517 -35.73 -20.92 -34.17
C ALA A 517 -35.97 -22.11 -33.23
N THR A 518 -34.98 -22.46 -32.40
CA THR A 518 -35.09 -23.55 -31.41
C THR A 518 -35.11 -22.99 -29.98
N LEU A 519 -36.25 -23.09 -29.29
CA LEU A 519 -36.36 -22.77 -27.87
C LEU A 519 -36.67 -24.05 -27.08
N THR A 520 -35.84 -24.38 -26.10
CA THR A 520 -36.01 -25.55 -25.24
C THR A 520 -35.87 -25.18 -23.78
N CYS A 521 -36.86 -25.59 -22.99
CA CYS A 521 -36.99 -25.20 -21.59
C CYS A 521 -37.16 -26.43 -20.68
N VAL A 522 -36.37 -26.49 -19.61
CA VAL A 522 -36.39 -27.58 -18.61
C VAL A 522 -36.34 -27.00 -17.20
N GLY A 523 -37.34 -27.30 -16.37
CA GLY A 523 -37.40 -26.77 -15.00
C GLY A 523 -37.55 -25.24 -14.92
N VAL A 524 -38.16 -24.63 -15.94
CA VAL A 524 -38.39 -23.18 -16.01
C VAL A 524 -39.75 -22.86 -15.38
N TYR A 525 -39.84 -21.75 -14.64
CA TYR A 525 -41.03 -21.36 -13.90
C TYR A 525 -41.27 -19.84 -13.91
N ASP A 526 -42.49 -19.42 -13.60
CA ASP A 526 -42.88 -18.01 -13.57
C ASP A 526 -42.69 -17.35 -12.18
N ARG A 527 -43.16 -16.11 -12.02
CA ARG A 527 -43.09 -15.36 -10.75
C ARG A 527 -43.86 -16.01 -9.59
N TYR A 528 -44.78 -16.92 -9.88
CA TYR A 528 -45.61 -17.64 -8.90
C TYR A 528 -45.15 -19.09 -8.69
N TYR A 529 -43.97 -19.45 -9.23
CA TYR A 529 -43.44 -20.81 -9.21
C TYR A 529 -44.29 -21.83 -10.00
N SER A 530 -45.08 -21.37 -10.97
CA SER A 530 -45.79 -22.25 -11.90
C SER A 530 -44.83 -22.75 -12.97
N SER A 531 -44.84 -24.06 -13.25
CA SER A 531 -44.00 -24.65 -14.30
C SER A 531 -44.41 -24.18 -15.69
N LEU A 532 -43.43 -23.82 -16.53
CA LEU A 532 -43.64 -23.53 -17.95
C LEU A 532 -43.44 -24.77 -18.83
N SER A 533 -43.94 -24.70 -20.07
CA SER A 533 -43.83 -25.79 -21.05
C SER A 533 -42.38 -26.02 -21.49
N SER A 534 -42.16 -27.08 -22.29
CA SER A 534 -40.87 -27.33 -22.94
C SER A 534 -40.43 -26.24 -23.92
N THR A 535 -41.34 -25.32 -24.29
CA THR A 535 -41.08 -24.14 -25.14
C THR A 535 -41.18 -22.82 -24.36
N CYS A 536 -41.14 -22.86 -23.01
CA CYS A 536 -41.28 -21.68 -22.13
C CYS A 536 -42.63 -20.95 -22.25
N GLU A 537 -43.68 -21.63 -22.70
CA GLU A 537 -45.04 -21.09 -22.74
C GLU A 537 -45.77 -21.37 -21.43
N TYR A 538 -46.75 -20.52 -21.11
CA TYR A 538 -47.63 -20.75 -19.97
C TYR A 538 -48.46 -22.01 -20.20
N VAL A 539 -48.42 -22.95 -19.25
CA VAL A 539 -49.29 -24.13 -19.28
C VAL A 539 -50.51 -23.83 -18.41
N PRO A 540 -51.73 -23.68 -18.97
CA PRO A 540 -52.91 -23.52 -18.16
C PRO A 540 -53.09 -24.77 -17.29
N VAL A 541 -53.26 -24.59 -15.98
CA VAL A 541 -53.62 -25.67 -15.07
C VAL A 541 -55.01 -26.17 -15.48
N LYS A 542 -55.10 -27.46 -15.87
CA LYS A 542 -56.37 -28.13 -16.17
C LYS A 542 -57.10 -28.55 -14.91
#